data_AF-A0A7S1Y5I4-F1
#
_entry.id   AF-A0A7S1Y5I4-F1
#
_cell.length_a   1.000
_cell.length_b   1.000
_cell.length_c   1.000
_cell.angle_alpha   90.00
_cell.angle_beta   90.00
_cell.angle_gamma   90.00
#
_symmetry.space_group_name_H-M   'P 1'
#
loop_
_entity.id
_entity.type
_entity.pdbx_description
1 polymer ?
#
loop_
_entity_poly.entity_id
_entity_poly.type
_entity_poly.pdbx_seq_one_letter_code
_entity_poly.pdbx_strand_id
1 'polypeptide(L)'
;STTDDTSQLSELILRKTSGNPHFTVQYLELLYDEELVCKSPDGAWSWSIDRIRAETSISDNVLAVVTARINRLSSKNQRVLQIASCLGFDFDVRILEQVLVYEAEQNESNTSPRDEVVASLKIAVQERLLEKKTSVCYRF
;
A
#
# COMPACT_ATOMS: atom_id res chain seq x y z
N SER A 1 -16.49 -25.25 -9.38
CA SER A 1 -16.37 -23.94 -10.03
C SER A 1 -14.99 -23.43 -9.68
N THR A 2 -13.98 -23.52 -10.57
CA THR A 2 -12.61 -23.63 -10.03
C THR A 2 -11.49 -22.96 -10.84
N THR A 3 -11.79 -22.04 -11.75
CA THR A 3 -10.72 -21.22 -12.38
C THR A 3 -11.16 -19.77 -12.66
N ASP A 4 -12.41 -19.59 -13.05
CA ASP A 4 -12.97 -18.26 -13.33
C ASP A 4 -13.16 -17.42 -12.04
N ASP A 5 -13.73 -18.02 -10.99
CA ASP A 5 -13.96 -17.35 -9.71
C ASP A 5 -12.65 -16.92 -9.01
N THR A 6 -11.57 -17.68 -9.18
CA THR A 6 -10.24 -17.35 -8.65
C THR A 6 -9.63 -16.17 -9.41
N SER A 7 -9.81 -16.13 -10.73
CA SER A 7 -9.36 -15.01 -11.56
C SER A 7 -10.10 -13.72 -11.19
N GLN A 8 -11.42 -13.79 -11.02
CA GLN A 8 -12.23 -12.66 -10.59
C GLN A 8 -11.87 -12.14 -9.19
N LEU A 9 -11.62 -13.05 -8.24
CA LEU A 9 -11.16 -12.66 -6.90
C LEU A 9 -9.78 -11.99 -6.96
N SER A 10 -8.85 -12.56 -7.74
CA SER A 10 -7.50 -12.00 -7.89
C SER A 10 -7.53 -10.61 -8.52
N GLU A 11 -8.37 -10.39 -9.53
CA GLU A 11 -8.52 -9.08 -10.17
C GLU A 11 -9.17 -8.08 -9.20
N LEU A 12 -10.16 -8.51 -8.43
CA LEU A 12 -10.81 -7.68 -7.42
C LEU A 12 -9.81 -7.24 -6.35
N ILE A 13 -9.02 -8.16 -5.80
CA ILE A 13 -7.97 -7.85 -4.82
C ILE A 13 -6.93 -6.93 -5.45
N LEU A 14 -6.46 -7.23 -6.66
CA LEU A 14 -5.48 -6.40 -7.38
C LEU A 14 -6.00 -4.97 -7.56
N ARG A 15 -7.24 -4.80 -8.00
CA ARG A 15 -7.88 -3.48 -8.16
C ARG A 15 -8.06 -2.77 -6.82
N LYS A 16 -8.56 -3.47 -5.80
CA LYS A 16 -8.81 -2.94 -4.46
C LYS A 16 -7.54 -2.66 -3.67
N THR A 17 -6.39 -3.11 -4.13
CA THR A 17 -5.13 -2.92 -3.39
C THR A 17 -4.05 -2.27 -4.24
N SER A 18 -4.34 -2.02 -5.52
CA SER A 18 -3.40 -1.54 -6.54
C SER A 18 -2.12 -2.36 -6.62
N GLY A 19 -2.21 -3.65 -6.26
CA GLY A 19 -1.07 -4.57 -6.22
C GLY A 19 -0.03 -4.28 -5.13
N ASN A 20 -0.36 -3.44 -4.14
CA ASN A 20 0.52 -3.22 -3.00
C ASN A 20 0.44 -4.42 -2.04
N PRO A 21 1.54 -5.17 -1.80
CA PRO A 21 1.52 -6.38 -0.98
C PRO A 21 0.98 -6.16 0.45
N HIS A 22 1.24 -5.00 1.05
CA HIS A 22 0.72 -4.67 2.38
C HIS A 22 -0.81 -4.52 2.37
N PHE A 23 -1.35 -3.79 1.40
CA PHE A 23 -2.81 -3.65 1.26
C PHE A 23 -3.47 -4.95 0.78
N THR A 24 -2.77 -5.77 0.00
CA THR A 24 -3.22 -7.11 -0.36
C THR A 24 -3.44 -7.99 0.87
N VAL A 25 -2.50 -8.00 1.81
CA VAL A 25 -2.64 -8.75 3.07
C VAL A 25 -3.79 -8.20 3.91
N GLN A 26 -3.83 -6.88 4.13
CA GLN A 26 -4.89 -6.26 4.95
C GLN A 26 -6.29 -6.45 4.37
N TYR A 27 -6.42 -6.38 3.04
CA TYR A 27 -7.71 -6.59 2.38
C TYR A 27 -8.15 -8.06 2.47
N LEU A 28 -7.21 -9.02 2.37
CA LEU A 28 -7.51 -10.43 2.58
C LEU A 28 -7.92 -10.75 4.02
N GLU A 29 -7.26 -10.14 5.01
CA GLU A 29 -7.61 -10.26 6.43
C GLU A 29 -9.03 -9.72 6.67
N LEU A 30 -9.35 -8.54 6.14
CA LEU A 30 -10.72 -7.98 6.19
C LEU A 30 -11.76 -8.94 5.59
N LEU A 31 -11.49 -9.50 4.40
CA LEU A 31 -12.42 -10.44 3.77
C LEU A 31 -12.62 -11.72 4.60
N TYR A 32 -11.59 -12.15 5.34
CA TYR A 32 -11.68 -13.30 6.22
C TYR A 32 -12.48 -12.99 7.49
N ASP A 33 -12.19 -11.86 8.13
CA ASP A 33 -12.85 -11.43 9.38
C ASP A 33 -14.35 -11.16 9.18
N GLU A 34 -14.73 -10.64 7.99
CA GLU A 34 -16.14 -10.43 7.61
C GLU A 34 -16.80 -11.71 7.05
N GLU A 35 -16.14 -12.87 7.13
CA GLU A 35 -16.62 -14.17 6.64
C GLU A 35 -16.97 -14.19 5.14
N LEU A 36 -16.42 -13.24 4.36
CA LEU A 36 -16.61 -13.10 2.92
C LEU A 36 -15.72 -14.06 2.12
N VAL A 37 -14.56 -14.39 2.68
CA VAL A 37 -13.68 -15.47 2.25
C VAL A 37 -13.51 -16.40 3.45
N CYS A 38 -14.10 -17.58 3.41
CA CYS A 38 -14.14 -18.49 4.53
C CYS A 38 -13.62 -19.87 4.15
N LYS A 39 -13.09 -20.58 5.14
CA LYS A 39 -12.63 -21.95 4.98
C LYS A 39 -13.72 -22.89 5.47
N SER A 40 -14.21 -23.76 4.59
CA SER A 40 -15.22 -24.76 4.95
C SER A 40 -14.61 -25.84 5.85
N PRO A 41 -15.44 -26.59 6.61
CA PRO A 41 -14.97 -27.62 7.54
C PRO A 41 -14.15 -28.75 6.88
N ASP A 42 -14.33 -28.97 5.59
CA ASP A 42 -13.55 -29.91 4.77
C ASP A 42 -12.18 -29.36 4.31
N GLY A 43 -11.88 -28.11 4.66
CA GLY A 43 -10.63 -27.44 4.38
C GLY A 43 -10.58 -26.67 3.05
N ALA A 44 -11.66 -26.65 2.27
CA ALA A 44 -11.74 -25.86 1.05
C ALA A 44 -11.96 -24.36 1.35
N TRP A 45 -11.53 -23.50 0.42
CA TRP A 45 -11.82 -22.07 0.49
C TRP A 45 -13.07 -21.75 -0.31
N SER A 46 -13.93 -20.91 0.24
CA SER A 46 -15.19 -20.46 -0.36
C SER A 46 -15.29 -18.94 -0.29
N TRP A 47 -15.79 -18.34 -1.37
CA TRP A 47 -16.06 -16.91 -1.46
C TRP A 47 -17.20 -16.64 -2.43
N SER A 48 -17.80 -15.45 -2.34
CA SER A 48 -18.80 -14.97 -3.30
C SER A 48 -18.39 -13.57 -3.77
N ILE A 49 -18.10 -13.43 -5.07
CA ILE A 49 -17.71 -12.15 -5.67
C ILE A 49 -18.80 -11.09 -5.47
N ASP A 50 -20.07 -11.48 -5.62
CA ASP A 50 -21.20 -10.56 -5.47
C ASP A 50 -21.36 -10.08 -4.02
N ARG A 51 -21.20 -10.98 -3.03
CA ARG A 51 -21.19 -10.57 -1.61
C ARG A 51 -20.00 -9.66 -1.30
N ILE A 52 -18.81 -10.02 -1.74
CA ILE A 52 -17.60 -9.19 -1.55
C ILE A 52 -17.84 -7.80 -2.13
N ARG A 53 -18.38 -7.68 -3.34
CA ARG A 53 -18.67 -6.38 -3.96
C ARG A 53 -19.72 -5.58 -3.18
N ALA A 54 -20.81 -6.22 -2.74
CA ALA A 54 -21.87 -5.56 -2.00
C ALA A 54 -21.36 -5.03 -0.65
N GLU A 55 -20.66 -5.87 0.12
CA GLU A 55 -20.27 -5.60 1.50
C GLU A 55 -19.00 -4.71 1.58
N THR A 56 -18.08 -4.80 0.62
CA THR A 56 -16.86 -3.96 0.59
C THR A 56 -17.01 -2.64 -0.19
N SER A 57 -18.18 -2.39 -0.80
CA SER A 57 -18.48 -1.16 -1.56
C SER A 57 -18.31 0.13 -0.74
N ILE A 58 -18.46 0.07 0.59
CA ILE A 58 -18.35 1.20 1.50
C ILE A 58 -16.88 1.45 1.93
N SER A 59 -16.03 0.41 1.91
CA SER A 59 -14.58 0.53 2.23
C SER A 59 -13.80 1.35 1.20
N ASP A 60 -14.39 1.62 0.03
CA ASP A 60 -13.78 2.40 -1.04
C ASP A 60 -13.51 3.86 -0.68
N ASN A 61 -14.20 4.45 0.30
CA ASN A 61 -14.02 5.89 0.57
C ASN A 61 -12.69 6.23 1.25
N VAL A 62 -12.13 5.37 2.09
CA VAL A 62 -10.83 5.66 2.74
C VAL A 62 -9.69 5.35 1.77
N LEU A 63 -9.76 4.20 1.09
CA LEU A 63 -8.73 3.83 0.13
C LEU A 63 -8.75 4.76 -1.10
N ALA A 64 -9.91 5.10 -1.67
CA ALA A 64 -9.97 6.06 -2.77
C ALA A 64 -9.43 7.43 -2.37
N VAL A 65 -9.61 7.86 -1.11
CA VAL A 65 -9.03 9.10 -0.60
C VAL A 65 -7.51 8.98 -0.46
N VAL A 66 -6.99 7.87 0.07
CA VAL A 66 -5.54 7.61 0.18
C VAL A 66 -4.90 7.50 -1.20
N THR A 67 -5.49 6.74 -2.12
CA THR A 67 -5.05 6.62 -3.51
C THR A 67 -5.12 7.96 -4.24
N ALA A 68 -6.18 8.75 -4.05
CA ALA A 68 -6.27 10.09 -4.63
C ALA A 68 -5.17 11.03 -4.09
N ARG A 69 -4.82 10.94 -2.81
CA ARG A 69 -3.70 11.70 -2.21
C ARG A 69 -2.37 11.25 -2.80
N ILE A 70 -2.11 9.93 -2.90
CA ILE A 70 -0.89 9.38 -3.51
C ILE A 70 -0.78 9.81 -4.98
N ASN A 71 -1.86 9.72 -5.75
CA ASN A 71 -1.87 10.09 -7.17
C ASN A 71 -1.65 11.58 -7.43
N ARG A 72 -1.87 12.45 -6.44
CA ARG A 72 -1.56 13.89 -6.52
C ARG A 72 -0.07 14.19 -6.30
N LEU A 73 0.67 13.25 -5.72
CA LEU A 73 2.10 13.39 -5.53
C LEU A 73 2.84 13.27 -6.85
N SER A 74 4.00 13.92 -6.97
CA SER A 74 4.90 13.71 -8.10
C SER A 74 5.40 12.26 -8.14
N SER A 75 5.78 11.78 -9.33
CA SER A 75 6.30 10.41 -9.51
C SER A 75 7.46 10.10 -8.57
N LYS A 76 8.29 11.11 -8.27
CA LYS A 76 9.38 11.01 -7.30
C LYS A 76 8.87 10.73 -5.89
N ASN A 77 7.90 11.50 -5.40
CA ASN A 77 7.33 11.34 -4.07
C ASN A 77 6.59 9.99 -3.93
N GLN A 78 5.90 9.56 -4.99
CA GLN A 78 5.28 8.24 -5.04
C GLN A 78 6.34 7.13 -4.94
N ARG A 79 7.48 7.26 -5.64
CA ARG A 79 8.58 6.29 -5.56
C ARG A 79 9.14 6.17 -4.15
N VAL A 80 9.35 7.29 -3.45
CA VAL A 80 9.81 7.30 -2.05
C VAL A 80 8.84 6.54 -1.15
N LEU A 81 7.53 6.80 -1.26
CA LEU A 81 6.51 6.10 -0.47
C LEU A 81 6.45 4.60 -0.80
N GLN A 82 6.66 4.24 -2.06
CA GLN A 82 6.66 2.84 -2.49
C GLN A 82 7.81 2.07 -1.84
N ILE A 83 9.01 2.63 -1.82
CA ILE A 83 10.17 2.02 -1.14
C ILE A 83 9.93 1.98 0.37
N ALA A 84 9.41 3.06 0.97
CA ALA A 84 9.07 3.09 2.38
C ALA A 84 8.06 2.00 2.76
N SER A 85 7.07 1.72 1.90
CA SER A 85 6.08 0.66 2.14
C SER A 85 6.69 -0.74 2.19
N CYS A 86 7.82 -0.96 1.50
CA CYS A 86 8.58 -2.21 1.59
C CYS A 86 9.31 -2.37 2.93
N LEU A 87 9.52 -1.29 3.69
CA LEU A 87 10.20 -1.30 4.98
C LEU A 87 9.26 -1.62 6.15
N GLY A 88 7.93 -1.54 5.94
CA GLY A 88 6.90 -1.88 6.91
C GLY A 88 6.04 -0.70 7.37
N PHE A 89 5.08 -0.99 8.27
CA PHE A 89 4.11 -0.01 8.77
C PHE A 89 4.78 1.13 9.56
N ASP A 90 5.74 0.78 10.41
CA ASP A 90 6.68 1.70 11.03
C ASP A 90 8.05 1.48 10.36
N PHE A 91 8.68 2.56 9.88
CA PHE A 91 9.96 2.46 9.20
C PHE A 91 10.97 3.53 9.64
N ASP A 92 12.25 3.16 9.53
CA ASP A 92 13.37 4.04 9.82
C ASP A 92 13.80 4.81 8.56
N VAL A 93 13.78 6.13 8.65
CA VAL A 93 14.17 7.02 7.54
C VAL A 93 15.60 6.78 7.06
N ARG A 94 16.50 6.34 7.95
CA ARG A 94 17.90 6.10 7.61
C ARG A 94 18.07 4.92 6.65
N ILE A 95 17.22 3.90 6.78
CA ILE A 95 17.20 2.75 5.87
C ILE A 95 16.65 3.19 4.51
N LEU A 96 15.57 3.97 4.52
CA LEU A 96 14.98 4.53 3.29
C LEU A 96 15.98 5.40 2.51
N GLU A 97 16.72 6.27 3.21
CA GLU A 97 17.77 7.09 2.61
C GLU A 97 18.87 6.24 1.96
N GLN A 98 19.31 5.15 2.60
CA GLN A 98 20.34 4.26 2.04
C GLN A 98 19.88 3.59 0.75
N VAL A 99 18.63 3.10 0.71
CA VAL A 99 18.08 2.46 -0.51
C VAL A 99 17.98 3.47 -1.65
N LEU A 100 17.55 4.70 -1.36
CA LEU A 100 17.39 5.75 -2.38
C LEU A 100 18.72 6.34 -2.87
N VAL A 101 19.73 6.45 -1.99
CA VAL A 101 21.10 6.82 -2.42
C VAL A 101 21.63 5.78 -3.40
N TYR A 102 21.44 4.49 -3.13
CA TYR A 102 21.86 3.42 -4.04
C TYR A 102 21.14 3.49 -5.40
N GLU A 103 19.85 3.87 -5.44
CA GLU A 103 19.14 4.10 -6.71
C GLU A 103 19.63 5.37 -7.45
N ALA A 104 20.00 6.43 -6.72
CA ALA A 104 20.43 7.71 -7.28
C ALA A 104 21.87 7.69 -7.81
N GLU A 105 22.76 6.88 -7.26
CA GLU A 105 24.13 6.69 -7.79
C GLU A 105 24.16 6.12 -9.22
N GLN A 106 23.02 5.62 -9.71
CA GLN A 106 22.82 5.17 -11.10
C GLN A 106 22.22 6.27 -12.01
N ASN A 107 21.84 7.44 -11.48
CA ASN A 107 21.19 8.55 -12.19
C ASN A 107 21.80 9.90 -11.78
N GLU A 108 22.62 10.50 -12.65
CA GLU A 108 23.27 11.80 -12.42
C GLU A 108 22.25 12.90 -12.02
N SER A 109 22.21 13.29 -10.74
CA SER A 109 21.38 14.39 -10.25
C SER A 109 22.12 15.24 -9.22
N ASN A 110 22.04 16.56 -9.39
CA ASN A 110 22.84 17.58 -8.68
C ASN A 110 22.32 17.95 -7.26
N THR A 111 21.35 17.22 -6.71
CA THR A 111 20.75 17.51 -5.39
C THR A 111 21.01 16.35 -4.44
N SER A 112 21.38 16.65 -3.19
CA SER A 112 21.64 15.67 -2.13
C SER A 112 20.44 14.73 -1.94
N PRO A 113 20.58 13.40 -2.15
CA PRO A 113 19.46 12.46 -2.06
C PRO A 113 18.72 12.49 -0.71
N ARG A 114 19.43 12.82 0.37
CA ARG A 114 18.83 12.94 1.71
C ARG A 114 17.85 14.10 1.83
N ASP A 115 18.21 15.27 1.30
CA ASP A 115 17.34 16.45 1.39
C ASP A 115 16.04 16.23 0.62
N GLU A 116 16.14 15.49 -0.48
CA GLU A 116 14.99 15.10 -1.29
C GLU A 116 14.07 14.11 -0.55
N VAL A 117 14.63 13.09 0.10
CA VAL A 117 13.87 12.15 0.92
C VAL A 117 13.12 12.89 2.03
N VAL A 118 13.81 13.77 2.75
CA VAL A 118 13.20 14.56 3.82
C VAL A 118 12.09 15.45 3.28
N ALA A 119 12.26 16.06 2.10
CA ALA A 119 11.22 16.86 1.45
C ALA A 119 10.01 15.99 1.06
N SER A 120 10.22 14.84 0.44
CA SER A 120 9.15 13.90 0.08
C SER A 120 8.37 13.42 1.30
N LEU A 121 9.05 13.07 2.40
CA LEU A 121 8.40 12.65 3.65
C LEU A 121 7.61 13.79 4.29
N LYS A 122 8.09 15.03 4.24
CA LYS A 122 7.33 16.20 4.72
C LYS A 122 6.03 16.38 3.93
N ILE A 123 6.07 16.23 2.61
CA ILE A 123 4.88 16.31 1.75
C ILE A 123 3.90 15.19 2.11
N ALA A 124 4.38 13.95 2.26
CA ALA A 124 3.53 12.82 2.64
C ALA A 124 2.85 13.02 4.01
N VAL A 125 3.54 13.62 4.98
CA VAL A 125 2.93 13.99 6.27
C VAL A 125 1.86 15.07 6.09
N GLN A 126 2.11 16.10 5.28
CA GLN A 126 1.13 17.15 4.98
C GLN A 126 -0.13 16.60 4.30
N GLU A 127 0.05 15.66 3.37
CA GLU A 127 -1.04 14.95 2.69
C GLU A 127 -1.73 13.90 3.57
N ARG A 128 -1.31 13.74 4.83
CA ARG A 128 -1.83 12.75 5.79
C ARG A 128 -1.74 11.32 5.24
N LEU A 129 -0.62 11.02 4.60
CA LEU A 129 -0.23 9.68 4.14
C LEU A 129 0.79 9.03 5.07
N LEU A 130 1.43 9.83 5.92
CA LEU A 130 2.38 9.38 6.94
C LEU A 130 2.20 10.18 8.23
N GLU A 131 2.56 9.58 9.35
CA GLU A 131 2.76 10.24 10.64
C GLU A 131 4.23 10.17 11.05
N LYS A 132 4.78 11.28 11.54
CA LYS A 132 6.12 11.29 12.13
C LYS A 132 6.04 10.91 13.60
N LYS A 133 6.61 9.75 13.97
CA LYS A 133 6.64 9.28 15.38
C LYS A 133 7.81 9.82 16.17
N THR A 134 9.00 9.79 15.56
CA THR A 134 10.23 10.30 16.18
C THR A 134 11.05 11.08 15.16
N SER A 135 12.27 11.50 15.52
CA SER A 135 13.18 12.15 14.56
C SER A 135 13.55 11.25 13.38
N VAL A 136 13.53 9.92 13.57
CA VAL A 136 13.98 8.93 12.58
C VAL A 136 12.91 7.91 12.17
N CYS A 137 11.74 7.90 12.83
CA CYS A 137 10.68 6.93 12.56
C CYS A 137 9.44 7.60 11.99
N TYR A 138 8.93 7.02 10.90
CA TYR A 138 7.68 7.37 10.25
C TYR A 138 6.74 6.17 10.25
N ARG A 139 5.44 6.45 10.19
CA ARG A 139 4.35 5.48 10.17
C ARG A 139 3.42 5.78 9.01
N PHE A 140 2.89 4.74 8.36
CA PHE A 140 1.77 4.88 7.41
C PHE A 140 0.43 5.15 8.11
#